data_AF-A0A0J5FXL5-F1
#
_entry.id   AF-A0A0J5FXL5-F1
#
_cell.length_a   1.000
_cell.length_b   1.000
_cell.length_c   1.000
_cell.angle_alpha   90.00
_cell.angle_beta   90.00
_cell.angle_gamma   90.00
#
_symmetry.space_group_name_H-M   'P 1'
#
loop_
_entity.id
_entity.type
_entity.pdbx_description
1 polymer ?
#
loop_
_entity_poly.entity_id
_entity_poly.type
_entity_poly.pdbx_seq_one_letter_code
_entity_poly.pdbx_strand_id
1 'polypeptide(L)' 'MAKKFYYFNVSFSQSGLETQSVIVKHATPRMTHLRLLEAQTSLGIRVNSATIGVSFLGKMTEKQWSEEI' A
#
# COMPACT_ATOMS: atom_id res chain seq x y z
N MET A 1 -22.60 12.28 3.67
CA MET A 1 -21.54 11.68 4.53
C MET A 1 -20.32 11.41 3.65
N ALA A 2 -19.12 11.90 4.00
CA ALA A 2 -17.94 11.69 3.16
C ALA A 2 -17.49 10.22 3.18
N LYS A 3 -17.15 9.68 2.01
CA LYS A 3 -16.74 8.27 1.86
C LYS A 3 -15.38 8.06 2.53
N LYS A 4 -15.28 7.05 3.40
CA LYS A 4 -14.04 6.65 4.05
C LYS A 4 -13.39 5.48 3.31
N PHE A 5 -12.07 5.47 3.28
CA PHE A 5 -11.24 4.41 2.73
C PHE A 5 -10.26 3.90 3.80
N TYR A 6 -9.77 2.70 3.59
CA TYR A 6 -8.69 2.09 4.36
C TYR A 6 -7.39 2.33 3.61
N TYR A 7 -6.41 2.89 4.31
CA TYR A 7 -5.09 3.21 3.77
C TYR A 7 -4.07 2.23 4.35
N PHE A 8 -3.21 1.73 3.47
CA PHE A 8 -2.15 0.80 3.82
C PHE A 8 -0.83 1.27 3.20
N ASN A 9 0.24 1.22 3.97
CA ASN A 9 1.57 1.27 3.40
C ASN A 9 1.99 -0.16 3.01
N VAL A 10 2.37 -0.36 1.76
CA VAL A 10 2.89 -1.64 1.28
C VAL A 10 4.34 -1.42 0.88
N SER A 11 5.25 -2.08 1.59
CA SER A 11 6.68 -2.04 1.32
C SER A 11 7.17 -3.33 0.71
N PHE A 12 8.14 -3.21 -0.17
CA PHE A 12 8.81 -4.31 -0.84
C PHE A 12 10.31 -4.13 -0.66
N SER A 13 10.96 -5.15 -0.14
CA SER A 13 12.41 -5.19 0.05
C SER A 13 12.97 -6.34 -0.76
N GLN A 14 13.99 -6.06 -1.57
CA GLN A 14 14.70 -7.08 -2.35
C GLN A 14 16.18 -7.04 -1.95
N SER A 15 16.81 -8.22 -1.85
CA SER A 15 18.22 -8.31 -1.48
C SER A 15 19.10 -7.46 -2.41
N GLY A 16 19.91 -6.57 -1.84
CA GLY A 16 20.80 -5.69 -2.59
C GLY A 16 20.14 -4.45 -3.19
N LEU A 17 18.85 -4.20 -2.92
CA LEU A 17 18.13 -3.00 -3.32
C LEU A 17 17.52 -2.29 -2.11
N GLU A 18 17.30 -0.99 -2.25
CA GLU A 18 16.57 -0.22 -1.24
C GLU A 18 15.12 -0.68 -1.12
N THR A 19 14.57 -0.56 0.10
CA THR A 19 13.16 -0.84 0.33
C THR A 19 12.32 0.25 -0.31
N GLN A 20 11.36 -0.14 -1.14
CA GLN A 20 10.42 0.77 -1.76
C GLN A 20 9.04 0.57 -1.18
N SER A 21 8.23 1.61 -1.13
CA SER A 21 6.87 1.51 -0.60
C SER A 21 5.88 2.37 -1.35
N VAL A 22 4.63 1.94 -1.34
CA VAL A 22 3.50 2.64 -1.95
C VAL A 22 2.30 2.62 -1.02
N ILE A 23 1.52 3.70 -1.05
CA ILE A 23 0.25 3.77 -0.34
C ILE A 23 -0.86 3.16 -1.20
N VAL A 24 -1.54 2.17 -0.65
CA VAL A 24 -2.71 1.54 -1.27
C VAL A 24 -3.97 2.02 -0.56
N LYS A 25 -4.90 2.56 -1.35
CA LYS A 25 -6.24 3.00 -0.90
C LYS A 25 -7.28 1.95 -1.28
N HIS A 26 -8.06 1.47 -0.32
CA HIS A 26 -9.11 0.49 -0.60
C HIS A 26 -10.41 0.71 0.20
N ALA A 27 -11.52 0.20 -0.32
CA ALA A 27 -12.84 0.31 0.33
C ALA A 27 -13.04 -0.71 1.46
N THR A 28 -12.20 -1.74 1.54
CA THR A 28 -12.29 -2.80 2.54
C THR A 28 -11.03 -2.84 3.40
N PRO A 29 -11.12 -3.35 4.65
CA PRO A 29 -9.97 -3.48 5.54
C PRO A 29 -9.04 -4.66 5.19
N ARG A 30 -9.28 -5.37 4.07
CA ARG A 30 -8.54 -6.57 3.71
C ARG A 30 -7.60 -6.27 2.54
N MET A 31 -6.31 -6.47 2.77
CA MET A 31 -5.32 -6.48 1.68
C MET A 31 -5.45 -7.79 0.91
N THR A 32 -5.75 -7.71 -0.38
CA THR A 32 -5.88 -8.89 -1.24
C THR A 32 -4.61 -9.11 -2.05
N HIS A 33 -4.40 -10.34 -2.50
CA HIS A 33 -3.26 -10.67 -3.38
C HIS A 33 -3.23 -9.78 -4.63
N LEU A 34 -4.38 -9.54 -5.27
CA LEU A 34 -4.47 -8.66 -6.44
C LEU A 34 -3.98 -7.24 -6.13
N ARG A 35 -4.32 -6.68 -4.97
CA ARG A 35 -3.85 -5.34 -4.56
C ARG A 35 -2.35 -5.31 -4.29
N LEU A 36 -1.79 -6.39 -3.75
CA LEU A 36 -0.34 -6.52 -3.60
C LEU A 36 0.36 -6.56 -4.95
N LEU A 37 -0.18 -7.28 -5.94
CA LEU A 37 0.36 -7.32 -7.29
C LEU A 37 0.29 -5.95 -7.99
N GLU A 38 -0.82 -5.22 -7.83
CA GLU A 38 -0.94 -3.86 -8.35
C GLU A 38 0.08 -2.91 -7.71
N ALA A 39 0.25 -2.96 -6.38
CA ALA A 39 1.23 -2.18 -5.65
C ALA A 39 2.67 -2.50 -6.11
N GLN A 40 2.97 -3.78 -6.25
CA GLN A 40 4.25 -4.27 -6.75
C GLN A 40 4.54 -3.79 -8.18
N THR A 41 3.53 -3.87 -9.07
CA THR A 41 3.62 -3.41 -10.46
C THR A 41 3.85 -1.90 -10.53
N SER A 42 3.19 -1.13 -9.67
CA SER A 42 3.33 0.33 -9.62
C SER A 42 4.75 0.79 -9.26
N LEU A 43 5.49 -0.03 -8.51
CA LEU A 43 6.88 0.20 -8.14
C LEU A 43 7.87 -0.44 -9.12
N GLY A 44 7.40 -1.12 -10.18
CA GLY A 44 8.26 -1.80 -11.14
C GLY A 44 9.03 -3.01 -10.58
N ILE A 45 8.62 -3.54 -9.43
CA ILE A 45 9.32 -4.62 -8.72
C ILE A 45 8.93 -5.97 -9.31
N ARG A 46 9.92 -6.81 -9.64
CA ARG A 46 9.66 -8.15 -10.17
C ARG A 46 9.29 -9.13 -9.05
N VAL A 47 8.49 -10.14 -9.40
CA VAL A 47 7.86 -11.11 -8.46
C VAL A 47 8.88 -11.95 -7.67
N ASN A 48 10.07 -12.12 -8.22
CA ASN A 48 11.02 -13.07 -7.67
C ASN A 48 11.94 -12.37 -6.66
N SER A 49 11.79 -12.73 -5.38
CA SER A 49 12.65 -12.42 -4.21
C SER A 49 12.38 -11.17 -3.36
N ALA A 50 11.16 -10.61 -3.40
CA ALA A 50 10.80 -9.51 -2.50
C ALA A 50 10.15 -9.98 -1.18
N THR A 51 10.62 -9.47 -0.05
CA THR A 51 9.90 -9.47 1.23
C THR A 51 8.85 -8.37 1.21
N ILE A 52 7.60 -8.70 1.55
CA ILE A 52 6.47 -7.76 1.53
C ILE A 52 6.10 -7.39 2.96
N GLY A 53 6.11 -6.09 3.27
CA GLY A 53 5.56 -5.52 4.50
C GLY A 53 4.24 -4.81 4.22
N VAL A 54 3.24 -5.02 5.09
CA VAL A 54 1.95 -4.32 4.99
C VAL A 54 1.61 -3.70 6.34
N SER A 55 1.49 -2.37 6.38
CA SER A 55 1.11 -1.62 7.58
C SER A 55 -0.22 -0.91 7.35
N PHE A 56 -1.17 -1.10 8.26
CA PHE A 56 -2.43 -0.36 8.23
C PHE A 56 -2.23 1.06 8.79
N LEU A 57 -2.59 2.07 8.01
CA LEU A 57 -2.42 3.49 8.38
C LEU A 57 -3.69 4.10 8.97
N GLY A 58 -4.86 3.55 8.66
CA GLY A 58 -6.12 4.01 9.22
C GLY A 58 -7.28 3.99 8.25
N LYS A 59 -8.46 4.31 8.78
CA LYS A 59 -9.70 4.48 8.03
C LYS A 59 -10.14 5.93 8.09
N MET A 60 -9.97 6.64 6.98
CA MET A 60 -10.21 8.09 6.92
C MET A 60 -10.80 8.52 5.58
N THR A 61 -11.27 9.75 5.50
CA THR A 61 -11.70 10.36 4.24
C THR A 61 -10.49 10.83 3.43
N GLU A 62 -10.66 11.03 2.13
CA GLU A 62 -9.56 11.56 1.28
C GLU A 62 -9.09 12.93 1.76
N LYS A 63 -10.02 13.79 2.21
CA LYS A 63 -9.69 15.10 2.77
C LYS A 63 -8.76 14.96 3.99
N GLN A 64 -9.09 14.10 4.93
CA GLN A 64 -8.26 13.87 6.12
C GLN A 64 -6.87 13.35 5.76
N TRP A 65 -6.80 12.40 4.81
CA TRP A 65 -5.51 11.88 4.34
C TRP A 65 -4.63 12.97 3.72
N SER A 66 -5.21 13.86 2.91
CA SER A 66 -4.50 14.99 2.30
C SER A 66 -4.09 16.08 3.28
N GLU A 67 -4.69 16.14 4.47
CA GLU A 67 -4.36 17.10 5.53
C GLU A 67 -3.30 16.54 6.50
N GLU A 68 -3.12 15.21 6.53
CA GLU A 68 -2.14 14.51 7.38
C GLU A 68 -0.79 14.24 6.68
N ILE A 69 -0.68 14.51 5.37
CA ILE A 69 0.56 14.42 4.56
C ILE A 69 1.01 15.81 4.15
#